data_AF-W9W6W9-F1
#
_entry.id   AF-W9W6W9-F1
#
_cell.length_a   1.000
_cell.length_b   1.000
_cell.length_c   1.000
_cell.angle_alpha   90.00
_cell.angle_beta   90.00
_cell.angle_gamma   90.00
#
_symmetry.space_group_name_H-M   'P 1'
#
loop_
_entity.id
_entity.type
_entity.pdbx_description
1 polymer ?
#
loop_
_entity_poly.entity_id
_entity_poly.type
_entity_poly.pdbx_seq_one_letter_code
_entity_poly.pdbx_strand_id
1 'polypeptide(L)'
;MDFDFTAYLAKLDPTYEYQIAKLAGGVVNVTVRATKVGFASASVKLPILERHEHVKMGDGDFEPGHGPFAQHKTLILKHAPPFIAGVGTGAPMSEERQMIEAAALRLFLPGSSHRKGLPSTLDECDPAPLHRILVESGVVVPTLLHYDNGNHILVLSDLGRLSDMSQIFIHLGGITPGTSSAVLKAPTCVHRLDCPLEALEIQNYRDTGEKLGGFFARLHDPGTRRSITETGLPSSPDGGREDPVAAHAFPSLPELQGFVHSHAIKPLLSQLLKFPSLLDEAEAAVLFAAVEADFLRTCPPEEQCFVLGDCWTGAVLLDFSPGIGPVGVGVIDWEFSNTTGRGVNGDVSQFLAHLECLRVAAMTRKVQVVEGHVAALNAIMEGFVQKYRTLQTKRFDDTIMRSAYLSHGAEIINCAFWKMWVCEDLECTACTRGTGSHPEPETQCSLVTKLVDRGLSFLRAAVSEDPYAVTGYLKQGISTSEPDDAQVAGLYDFSRGLS
;
A
#
# COMPACT_ATOMS: atom_id res chain seq x y z
N MET A 1 20.30 15.64 8.28
CA MET A 1 20.53 15.19 9.66
C MET A 1 19.53 14.10 9.92
N ASP A 2 19.96 12.96 10.47
CA ASP A 2 19.06 11.88 10.81
C ASP A 2 18.29 12.24 12.09
N PHE A 3 16.99 11.94 12.11
CA PHE A 3 16.14 12.20 13.27
C PHE A 3 16.50 11.24 14.42
N ASP A 4 16.71 11.76 15.63
CA ASP A 4 17.07 10.96 16.80
C ASP A 4 15.82 10.40 17.52
N PHE A 5 15.35 9.26 17.03
CA PHE A 5 14.21 8.55 17.63
C PHE A 5 14.45 8.10 19.07
N THR A 6 15.71 7.87 19.47
CA THR A 6 16.04 7.42 20.82
C THR A 6 15.84 8.57 21.81
N ALA A 7 16.41 9.73 21.50
CA ALA A 7 16.22 10.94 22.30
C ALA A 7 14.75 11.38 22.34
N TYR A 8 14.05 11.25 21.20
CA TYR A 8 12.62 11.55 21.12
C TYR A 8 11.79 10.67 22.07
N LEU A 9 11.97 9.34 22.01
CA LEU A 9 11.24 8.41 22.89
C LEU A 9 11.63 8.58 24.36
N ALA A 10 12.90 8.89 24.67
CA ALA A 10 13.31 9.17 26.05
C ALA A 10 12.58 10.39 26.65
N LYS A 11 12.17 11.35 25.82
CA LYS A 11 11.35 12.50 26.23
C LYS A 11 9.87 12.13 26.35
N LEU A 12 9.34 11.38 25.38
CA LEU A 12 7.91 11.06 25.28
C LEU A 12 7.48 9.95 26.26
N ASP A 13 8.29 8.91 26.40
CA ASP A 13 8.10 7.79 27.31
C ASP A 13 9.39 7.50 28.11
N PRO A 14 9.67 8.30 29.15
CA PRO A 14 10.89 8.17 29.96
C PRO A 14 10.91 6.89 30.83
N THR A 15 9.87 6.05 30.75
CA THR A 15 9.74 4.84 31.57
C THR A 15 10.61 3.70 31.03
N TYR A 16 10.76 3.61 29.71
CA TYR A 16 11.41 2.49 29.05
C TYR A 16 12.62 2.93 28.23
N GLU A 17 13.58 2.02 28.13
CA GLU A 17 14.66 2.11 27.14
C GLU A 17 14.24 1.38 25.86
N TYR A 18 14.54 2.01 24.72
CA TYR A 18 14.14 1.55 23.41
C TYR A 18 15.35 1.24 22.53
N GLN A 19 15.32 0.06 21.89
CA GLN A 19 16.19 -0.26 20.76
C GLN A 19 15.50 0.14 19.46
N ILE A 20 16.18 0.93 18.63
CA ILE A 20 15.65 1.42 17.35
C ILE A 20 16.22 0.61 16.19
N ALA A 21 15.35 0.09 15.33
CA ALA A 21 15.71 -0.59 14.10
C ALA A 21 15.01 0.09 12.91
N LYS A 22 15.76 0.51 11.90
CA LYS A 22 15.19 1.08 10.67
C LYS A 22 14.41 0.02 9.91
N LEU A 23 13.22 0.37 9.44
CA LEU A 23 12.41 -0.47 8.56
C LEU A 23 12.66 -0.11 7.09
N ALA A 24 12.62 -1.13 6.24
CA ALA A 24 12.62 -0.97 4.79
C ALA A 24 11.20 -0.69 4.28
N GLY A 25 11.07 -0.21 3.03
CA GLY A 25 9.79 -0.16 2.30
C GLY A 25 9.25 1.25 2.04
N GLY A 26 9.47 2.21 2.94
CA GLY A 26 9.00 3.59 2.76
C GLY A 26 10.01 4.47 2.00
N VAL A 27 9.57 5.11 0.91
CA VAL A 27 10.38 6.09 0.15
C VAL A 27 10.23 7.49 0.72
N VAL A 28 9.03 7.84 1.17
CA VAL A 28 8.67 9.21 1.52
C VAL A 28 9.09 9.57 2.95
N ASN A 29 9.01 8.62 3.87
CA ASN A 29 9.25 8.85 5.30
C ASN A 29 10.37 7.98 5.86
N VAL A 30 10.91 8.41 7.00
CA VAL A 30 11.81 7.58 7.80
C VAL A 30 10.97 6.78 8.79
N THR A 31 10.95 5.46 8.60
CA THR A 31 10.18 4.55 9.46
C THR A 31 11.14 3.66 10.27
N VAL A 32 10.88 3.55 11.58
CA VAL A 32 11.64 2.70 12.49
C VAL A 32 10.72 1.87 13.37
N ARG A 33 11.20 0.69 13.77
CA ARG A 33 10.63 -0.10 14.85
C ARG A 33 11.40 0.19 16.13
N ALA A 34 10.69 0.61 17.17
CA ALA A 34 11.24 0.74 18.52
C ALA A 34 10.81 -0.46 19.37
N THR A 35 11.77 -1.16 19.99
CA THR A 35 11.54 -2.32 20.84
C THR A 35 11.95 -1.99 22.27
N LYS A 36 11.06 -2.22 23.24
CA LYS A 36 11.41 -2.05 24.66
C LYS A 36 12.45 -3.09 25.06
N VAL A 37 13.57 -2.64 25.62
CA VAL A 37 14.67 -3.51 26.09
C VAL A 37 14.83 -3.53 27.60
N GLY A 38 14.27 -2.54 28.30
CA GLY A 38 14.36 -2.44 29.76
C GLY A 38 13.62 -1.21 30.30
N PHE A 39 13.65 -1.06 31.62
CA PHE A 39 13.23 0.18 32.29
C PHE A 39 14.37 1.18 32.26
N ALA A 40 14.05 2.46 32.02
CA ALA A 40 15.06 3.51 32.08
C ALA A 40 15.59 3.66 33.51
N SER A 41 16.91 3.56 33.67
CA SER A 41 17.58 3.55 34.98
C SER A 41 17.39 4.84 35.81
N ALA A 42 16.76 5.88 35.25
CA ALA A 42 16.73 7.24 35.80
C ALA A 42 15.37 7.74 36.35
N SER A 43 14.27 7.00 36.23
CA SER A 43 12.93 7.41 36.74
C SER A 43 12.21 6.18 37.29
N VAL A 44 11.83 6.00 38.57
CA VAL A 44 11.52 6.90 39.68
C VAL A 44 11.88 6.16 40.98
N LYS A 45 12.49 6.82 41.96
CA LYS A 45 12.42 6.39 43.37
C LYS A 45 10.97 6.54 43.85
N LEU A 46 10.08 5.66 43.42
CA LEU A 46 8.74 5.55 43.99
C LEU A 46 8.87 4.98 45.42
N PRO A 47 7.98 5.35 46.36
CA PRO A 47 7.99 4.78 47.69
C PRO A 47 7.85 3.27 47.55
N ILE A 48 8.87 2.55 48.01
CA ILE A 48 8.89 1.09 48.06
C ILE A 48 7.74 0.68 48.98
N LEU A 49 6.61 0.25 48.42
CA LEU A 49 5.75 -0.69 49.12
C LEU A 49 6.47 -2.03 49.02
N GLU A 50 6.86 -2.53 50.19
CA GLU A 50 7.67 -3.71 50.48
C GLU A 50 7.77 -4.75 49.35
N ARG A 51 8.96 -4.83 48.74
CA ARG A 51 9.34 -5.92 47.83
C ARG A 51 9.50 -7.22 48.63
N HIS A 52 8.71 -8.22 48.27
CA HIS A 52 9.12 -9.62 48.42
C HIS A 52 10.35 -9.86 47.54
N GLU A 53 11.53 -9.98 48.15
CA GLU A 53 12.73 -10.48 47.51
C GLU A 53 12.60 -11.99 47.24
N HIS A 54 13.05 -12.42 46.05
CA HIS A 54 13.15 -13.78 45.52
C HIS A 54 12.17 -14.16 44.38
N VAL A 55 12.28 -13.47 43.25
CA VAL A 55 11.96 -14.08 41.94
C VAL A 55 13.10 -13.79 40.97
N LYS A 56 13.80 -14.83 40.53
CA LYS A 56 14.71 -14.76 39.39
C LYS A 56 13.87 -14.44 38.15
N MET A 57 14.12 -13.30 37.51
CA MET A 57 13.53 -12.94 36.22
C MET A 57 13.94 -13.99 35.18
N GLY A 58 13.00 -14.81 34.75
CA GLY A 58 13.06 -15.51 33.47
C GLY A 58 12.57 -14.58 32.35
N ASP A 59 12.97 -14.87 31.12
CA ASP A 59 12.46 -14.21 29.92
C ASP A 59 10.92 -14.15 29.94
N GLY A 60 10.33 -12.96 29.86
CA GLY A 60 9.00 -12.87 29.26
C GLY A 60 8.18 -11.62 29.53
N ASP A 61 7.88 -11.30 30.79
CA ASP A 61 6.76 -10.40 31.08
C ASP A 61 7.19 -9.20 31.93
N PHE A 62 7.32 -8.04 31.28
CA PHE A 62 7.32 -6.75 31.95
C PHE A 62 5.93 -6.54 32.56
N GLU A 63 5.83 -6.33 33.88
CA GLU A 63 4.52 -6.06 34.49
C GLU A 63 3.84 -4.86 33.82
N PRO A 64 2.52 -4.94 33.54
CA PRO A 64 1.78 -3.83 32.96
C PRO A 64 1.63 -2.74 34.02
N GLY A 65 2.18 -1.54 33.81
CA GLY A 65 1.89 -0.48 34.79
C GLY A 65 2.25 0.95 34.49
N HIS A 66 3.34 1.27 33.80
CA HIS A 66 3.81 2.66 33.77
C HIS A 66 4.23 3.08 32.34
N GLY A 67 3.90 4.31 31.95
CA GLY A 67 4.23 4.92 30.64
C GLY A 67 3.07 5.02 29.64
N PRO A 68 3.10 6.00 28.71
CA PRO A 68 2.05 6.22 27.71
C PRO A 68 1.82 5.03 26.78
N PHE A 69 2.83 4.19 26.58
CA PHE A 69 2.77 3.03 25.68
C PHE A 69 2.91 1.69 26.42
N ALA A 70 2.55 1.62 27.70
CA ALA A 70 2.79 0.44 28.56
C ALA A 70 2.32 -0.88 27.93
N GLN A 71 1.21 -0.88 27.19
CA GLN A 71 0.60 -2.07 26.58
C GLN A 71 1.31 -2.57 25.31
N HIS A 72 2.27 -1.80 24.77
CA HIS A 72 2.96 -2.13 23.53
C HIS A 72 4.40 -2.54 23.81
N LYS A 73 4.78 -3.76 23.44
CA LYS A 73 6.18 -4.23 23.52
C LYS A 73 7.06 -3.58 22.44
N THR A 74 6.47 -3.36 21.28
CA THR A 74 7.10 -2.71 20.13
C THR A 74 6.18 -1.61 19.58
N LEU A 75 6.81 -0.59 19.01
CA LEU A 75 6.16 0.58 18.40
C LEU A 75 6.73 0.79 17.01
N ILE A 76 5.92 1.36 16.12
CA ILE A 76 6.40 1.91 14.85
C ILE A 76 6.42 3.42 14.96
N LEU A 77 7.55 4.04 14.63
CA LEU A 77 7.67 5.49 14.54
C LEU A 77 7.89 5.87 13.08
N LYS A 78 7.09 6.83 12.61
CA LYS A 78 7.17 7.35 11.24
C LYS A 78 7.39 8.85 11.33
N HIS A 79 8.48 9.32 10.73
CA HIS A 79 8.88 10.72 10.69
C HIS A 79 8.89 11.21 9.24
N ALA A 80 8.21 12.32 9.00
CA ALA A 80 8.15 12.98 7.71
C ALA A 80 9.17 14.13 7.64
N PRO A 81 10.35 13.96 7.02
CA PRO A 81 11.26 15.08 6.76
C PRO A 81 10.69 16.02 5.68
N PRO A 82 11.22 17.25 5.52
CA PRO A 82 10.78 18.24 4.51
C PRO A 82 11.21 17.89 3.07
N PHE A 83 11.41 16.61 2.79
CA PHE A 83 11.81 16.02 1.53
C PHE A 83 11.45 14.53 1.50
N ILE A 84 11.53 13.89 0.34
CA ILE A 84 11.36 12.44 0.20
C ILE A 84 12.54 11.73 0.87
N ALA A 85 12.31 10.99 1.96
CA ALA A 85 13.38 10.37 2.76
C ALA A 85 14.35 9.49 1.95
N GLY A 86 13.86 8.75 0.96
CA GLY A 86 14.65 7.86 0.10
C GLY A 86 15.46 8.58 -0.99
N VAL A 87 15.14 9.84 -1.29
CA VAL A 87 15.84 10.67 -2.30
C VAL A 87 16.74 11.72 -1.64
N GLY A 88 16.31 12.27 -0.50
CA GLY A 88 16.98 13.35 0.20
C GLY A 88 16.52 14.74 -0.23
N THR A 89 17.26 15.77 0.19
CA THR A 89 16.88 17.19 0.03
C THR A 89 16.70 17.67 -1.41
N GLY A 90 17.11 16.88 -2.40
CA GLY A 90 16.90 17.16 -3.82
C GLY A 90 15.46 16.97 -4.30
N ALA A 91 14.60 16.34 -3.48
CA ALA A 91 13.17 16.18 -3.76
C ALA A 91 12.33 16.70 -2.57
N PRO A 92 12.11 18.03 -2.49
CA PRO A 92 11.30 18.64 -1.44
C PRO A 92 9.88 18.08 -1.42
N MET A 93 9.35 17.86 -0.22
CA MET A 93 7.99 17.36 -0.01
C MET A 93 7.50 17.82 1.36
N SER A 94 6.25 18.26 1.43
CA SER A 94 5.68 18.84 2.65
C SER A 94 5.49 17.82 3.76
N GLU A 95 5.89 18.22 4.97
CA GLU A 95 5.78 17.43 6.20
C GLU A 95 4.32 17.28 6.66
N GLU A 96 3.42 18.14 6.15
CA GLU A 96 1.99 18.11 6.44
C GLU A 96 1.30 16.82 5.97
N ARG A 97 1.93 16.04 5.09
CA ARG A 97 1.47 14.67 4.74
C ARG A 97 1.31 13.77 5.98
N GLN A 98 2.06 14.02 7.05
CA GLN A 98 1.96 13.26 8.29
C GLN A 98 0.63 13.52 9.02
N MET A 99 0.07 14.72 8.88
CA MET A 99 -1.25 15.07 9.40
C MET A 99 -2.36 14.31 8.66
N ILE A 100 -2.23 14.12 7.34
CA ILE A 100 -3.16 13.33 6.52
C ILE A 100 -3.22 11.89 7.05
N GLU A 101 -2.05 11.26 7.24
CA GLU A 101 -1.96 9.91 7.76
C GLU A 101 -2.55 9.83 9.19
N ALA A 102 -2.24 10.79 10.06
CA ALA A 102 -2.82 10.85 11.39
C ALA A 102 -4.36 10.94 11.35
N ALA A 103 -4.91 11.78 10.47
CA ALA A 103 -6.35 11.93 10.29
C ALA A 103 -7.00 10.65 9.77
N ALA A 104 -6.40 10.00 8.77
CA ALA A 104 -6.89 8.72 8.24
C ALA A 104 -6.90 7.62 9.32
N LEU A 105 -5.82 7.47 10.08
CA LEU A 105 -5.72 6.45 11.12
C LEU A 105 -6.71 6.68 12.28
N ARG A 106 -7.08 7.94 12.58
CA ARG A 106 -8.11 8.24 13.59
C ARG A 106 -9.48 7.69 13.21
N LEU A 107 -9.81 7.59 11.93
CA LEU A 107 -11.10 7.09 11.46
C LEU A 107 -11.31 5.59 11.76
N PHE A 108 -10.23 4.86 12.05
CA PHE A 108 -10.23 3.44 12.38
C PHE A 108 -10.27 3.13 13.89
N LEU A 109 -10.09 4.15 14.74
CA LEU A 109 -10.08 3.98 16.19
C LEU A 109 -11.47 3.50 16.66
N PRO A 110 -11.55 2.54 17.60
CA PRO A 110 -12.84 2.18 18.18
C PRO A 110 -13.47 3.42 18.81
N GLY A 111 -14.77 3.63 18.58
CA GLY A 111 -15.51 4.73 19.20
C GLY A 111 -15.29 4.71 20.71
N SER A 112 -14.91 5.85 21.29
CA SER A 112 -14.65 5.96 22.71
C SER A 112 -15.95 5.67 23.47
N SER A 113 -16.14 4.43 23.89
CA SER A 113 -17.18 4.10 24.86
C SER A 113 -16.84 4.90 26.11
N HIS A 114 -17.63 5.93 26.38
CA HIS A 114 -17.48 6.80 27.53
C HIS A 114 -17.12 5.99 28.79
N ARG A 115 -16.12 6.50 29.52
CA ARG A 115 -15.72 6.11 30.88
C ARG A 115 -16.88 5.49 31.67
N LYS A 116 -16.65 4.29 32.22
CA LYS A 116 -17.48 3.67 33.26
C LYS A 116 -17.87 4.72 34.31
N GLY A 117 -19.15 5.10 34.38
CA GLY A 117 -19.62 5.97 35.47
C GLY A 117 -21.01 6.60 35.38
N LEU A 118 -21.65 6.70 34.21
CA LEU A 118 -22.99 7.31 34.12
C LEU A 118 -24.01 6.40 33.41
N PRO A 119 -25.27 6.31 33.90
CA PRO A 119 -26.28 5.46 33.26
C PRO A 119 -26.63 6.02 31.88
N SER A 120 -26.45 5.17 30.88
CA SER A 120 -26.81 5.39 29.48
C SER A 120 -28.33 5.42 29.30
N THR A 121 -28.90 6.60 29.08
CA THR A 121 -30.19 6.72 28.39
C THR A 121 -29.92 6.79 26.90
N LEU A 122 -30.21 5.68 26.19
CA LEU A 122 -30.49 5.57 24.75
C LEU A 122 -29.87 6.67 23.86
N ASP A 123 -28.57 6.56 23.63
CA ASP A 123 -27.99 6.96 22.34
C ASP A 123 -26.73 6.10 22.15
N GLU A 124 -26.86 5.08 21.31
CA GLU A 124 -25.76 4.21 20.91
C GLU A 124 -24.71 5.11 20.21
N CYS A 125 -23.59 5.39 20.86
CA CYS A 125 -22.49 6.08 20.20
C CYS A 125 -22.00 5.19 19.05
N ASP A 126 -22.27 5.63 17.82
CA ASP A 126 -21.82 4.94 16.62
C ASP A 126 -20.29 4.77 16.65
N PRO A 127 -19.78 3.56 16.33
CA PRO A 127 -18.34 3.34 16.19
C PRO A 127 -17.76 4.29 15.12
N ALA A 128 -16.47 4.62 15.20
CA ALA A 128 -15.84 5.48 14.19
C ALA A 128 -16.10 4.95 12.77
N PRO A 129 -16.22 5.84 11.77
CA PRO A 129 -16.75 5.50 10.44
C PRO A 129 -16.09 4.28 9.78
N LEU A 130 -14.80 4.05 10.03
CA LEU A 130 -14.05 2.97 9.38
C LEU A 130 -13.74 1.77 10.29
N HIS A 131 -13.99 1.85 11.60
CA HIS A 131 -13.70 0.75 12.51
C HIS A 131 -14.47 -0.53 12.13
N ARG A 132 -15.75 -0.36 11.75
CA ARG A 132 -16.60 -1.47 11.30
C ARG A 132 -16.04 -2.19 10.08
N ILE A 133 -15.36 -1.48 9.18
CA ILE A 133 -14.74 -2.07 7.98
C ILE A 133 -13.64 -3.05 8.37
N LEU A 134 -12.86 -2.75 9.41
CA LEU A 134 -11.82 -3.67 9.92
C LEU A 134 -12.43 -4.97 10.43
N VAL A 135 -13.51 -4.87 11.21
CA VAL A 135 -14.21 -6.04 11.76
C VAL A 135 -14.81 -6.90 10.66
N GLU A 136 -15.46 -6.28 9.66
CA GLU A 136 -16.15 -7.00 8.58
C GLU A 136 -15.20 -7.61 7.54
N SER A 137 -14.03 -7.01 7.33
CA SER A 137 -13.03 -7.50 6.36
C SER A 137 -11.97 -8.42 6.99
N GLY A 138 -11.74 -8.30 8.30
CA GLY A 138 -10.61 -8.95 8.97
C GLY A 138 -9.24 -8.39 8.57
N VAL A 139 -9.20 -7.22 7.93
CA VAL A 139 -7.97 -6.44 7.69
C VAL A 139 -7.62 -5.65 8.95
N VAL A 140 -6.33 -5.57 9.25
CA VAL A 140 -5.81 -4.76 10.36
C VAL A 140 -5.14 -3.48 9.84
N VAL A 141 -5.28 -2.40 10.59
CA VAL A 141 -4.62 -1.11 10.32
C VAL A 141 -3.88 -0.70 11.60
N PRO A 142 -2.68 -0.10 11.52
CA PRO A 142 -1.98 0.36 12.71
C PRO A 142 -2.85 1.34 13.50
N THR A 143 -2.93 1.15 14.81
CA THR A 143 -3.56 2.11 15.71
C THR A 143 -2.65 3.32 15.86
N LEU A 144 -3.18 4.53 15.64
CA LEU A 144 -2.49 5.76 15.99
C LEU A 144 -2.42 5.91 17.51
N LEU A 145 -1.22 5.82 18.09
CA LEU A 145 -1.00 5.93 19.52
C LEU A 145 -0.63 7.35 19.95
N HIS A 146 0.13 8.07 19.12
CA HIS A 146 0.49 9.46 19.34
C HIS A 146 0.79 10.16 18.01
N TYR A 147 0.42 11.43 17.91
CA TYR A 147 0.79 12.30 16.79
C TYR A 147 1.42 13.58 17.35
N ASP A 148 2.69 13.80 17.02
CA ASP A 148 3.39 15.05 17.34
C ASP A 148 3.43 15.93 16.10
N ASN A 149 2.52 16.89 16.05
CA ASN A 149 2.43 17.85 14.95
C ASN A 149 3.66 18.76 14.85
N GLY A 150 4.36 19.03 15.97
CA GLY A 150 5.49 19.95 15.98
C GLY A 150 6.77 19.33 15.42
N ASN A 151 6.88 17.99 15.48
CA ASN A 151 8.01 17.25 14.93
C ASN A 151 7.63 16.37 13.71
N HIS A 152 6.37 16.40 13.28
CA HIS A 152 5.84 15.57 12.19
C HIS A 152 6.11 14.07 12.39
N ILE A 153 5.75 13.55 13.57
CA ILE A 153 5.96 12.16 13.96
C ILE A 153 4.65 11.47 14.30
N LEU A 154 4.49 10.25 13.79
CA LEU A 154 3.51 9.28 14.30
C LEU A 154 4.19 8.22 15.16
N VAL A 155 3.55 7.88 16.26
CA VAL A 155 3.77 6.64 17.00
C VAL A 155 2.57 5.75 16.77
N LEU A 156 2.81 4.57 16.19
CA LEU A 156 1.80 3.62 15.77
C LEU A 156 1.99 2.27 16.49
N SER A 157 0.90 1.53 16.64
CA SER A 157 0.98 0.14 17.06
C SER A 157 1.76 -0.69 16.03
N ASP A 158 2.67 -1.54 16.48
CA ASP A 158 3.33 -2.51 15.61
C ASP A 158 2.38 -3.65 15.27
N LEU A 159 2.17 -3.89 13.96
CA LEU A 159 1.37 -5.02 13.47
C LEU A 159 2.11 -6.36 13.57
N GLY A 160 3.34 -6.37 14.09
CA GLY A 160 4.11 -7.56 14.37
C GLY A 160 4.96 -8.00 13.20
N ARG A 161 5.03 -9.31 12.95
CA ARG A 161 5.91 -9.90 11.93
C ARG A 161 5.23 -10.04 10.56
N LEU A 162 4.38 -9.07 10.19
CA LEU A 162 3.83 -9.03 8.85
C LEU A 162 4.94 -8.58 7.88
N SER A 163 5.05 -9.28 6.74
CA SER A 163 5.96 -8.89 5.66
C SER A 163 5.18 -8.09 4.62
N ASP A 164 5.78 -7.07 4.02
CA ASP A 164 5.13 -6.42 2.89
C ASP A 164 4.99 -7.39 1.70
N MET A 165 3.93 -7.24 0.92
CA MET A 165 3.64 -8.16 -0.19
C MET A 165 4.73 -8.10 -1.26
N SER A 166 5.42 -6.96 -1.42
CA SER A 166 6.56 -6.86 -2.35
C SER A 166 7.72 -7.76 -1.92
N GLN A 167 7.98 -7.92 -0.61
CA GLN A 167 8.98 -8.84 -0.08
C GLN A 167 8.63 -10.32 -0.28
N ILE A 168 7.35 -10.66 -0.33
CA ILE A 168 6.91 -12.05 -0.60
C ILE A 168 7.29 -12.45 -2.03
N PHE A 169 7.14 -11.52 -2.98
CA PHE A 169 7.47 -11.75 -4.38
C PHE A 169 8.85 -11.22 -4.79
N ILE A 170 9.76 -11.02 -3.81
CA ILE A 170 11.05 -10.35 -4.02
C ILE A 170 11.91 -11.00 -5.10
N HIS A 171 11.78 -12.31 -5.30
CA HIS A 171 12.50 -13.06 -6.32
C HIS A 171 12.21 -12.53 -7.71
N LEU A 172 10.99 -12.07 -7.98
CA LEU A 172 10.56 -11.49 -9.26
C LEU A 172 11.12 -10.08 -9.52
N GLY A 173 11.73 -9.45 -8.52
CA GLY A 173 12.11 -8.04 -8.54
C GLY A 173 10.96 -7.16 -8.03
N GLY A 174 10.63 -6.09 -8.75
CA GLY A 174 9.61 -5.14 -8.31
C GLY A 174 10.03 -4.28 -7.10
N ILE A 175 11.33 -4.22 -6.82
CA ILE A 175 11.92 -3.65 -5.60
C ILE A 175 12.16 -2.16 -5.79
N THR A 176 11.76 -1.35 -4.81
CA THR A 176 12.05 0.08 -4.84
C THR A 176 13.55 0.34 -4.62
N PRO A 177 14.22 1.12 -5.51
CA PRO A 177 15.62 1.49 -5.39
C PRO A 177 15.96 2.12 -4.03
N GLY A 178 17.18 1.90 -3.54
CA GLY A 178 17.64 2.44 -2.25
C GLY A 178 17.31 1.57 -1.03
N THR A 179 16.51 0.52 -1.21
CA THR A 179 16.34 -0.52 -0.19
C THR A 179 17.61 -1.38 -0.11
N SER A 180 18.33 -1.33 1.01
CA SER A 180 19.61 -2.06 1.16
C SER A 180 19.41 -3.57 0.92
N SER A 181 20.17 -4.13 -0.03
CA SER A 181 20.14 -5.56 -0.38
C SER A 181 20.43 -6.48 0.82
N ALA A 182 21.12 -6.00 1.85
CA ALA A 182 21.38 -6.75 3.08
C ALA A 182 20.13 -6.99 3.94
N VAL A 183 19.07 -6.21 3.74
CA VAL A 183 17.80 -6.27 4.51
C VAL A 183 16.74 -7.10 3.76
N LEU A 184 16.88 -7.28 2.45
CA LEU A 184 15.93 -7.97 1.60
C LEU A 184 16.21 -9.47 1.56
N LYS A 185 15.89 -10.17 2.65
CA LYS A 185 15.72 -11.62 2.62
C LYS A 185 14.24 -11.93 2.47
N ALA A 186 13.90 -12.82 1.54
CA ALA A 186 12.56 -13.38 1.48
C ALA A 186 12.18 -13.90 2.88
N PRO A 187 10.94 -13.68 3.33
CA PRO A 187 10.50 -14.18 4.63
C PRO A 187 10.67 -15.70 4.67
N THR A 188 11.13 -16.24 5.80
CA THR A 188 11.38 -17.69 5.99
C THR A 188 10.14 -18.58 5.84
N CYS A 189 8.95 -18.01 5.66
CA CYS A 189 7.71 -18.75 5.42
C CYS A 189 7.32 -18.86 3.93
N VAL A 190 8.04 -18.22 3.00
CA VAL A 190 7.65 -18.11 1.57
C VAL A 190 8.36 -19.14 0.68
N HIS A 191 9.03 -20.13 1.26
CA HIS A 191 9.96 -21.05 0.58
C HIS A 191 9.38 -21.96 -0.53
N ARG A 192 8.12 -21.76 -0.96
CA ARG A 192 7.44 -22.62 -1.94
C ARG A 192 6.95 -21.91 -3.21
N LEU A 193 7.16 -20.60 -3.38
CA LEU A 193 6.72 -19.94 -4.63
C LEU A 193 7.47 -20.44 -5.88
N ASP A 194 8.67 -21.01 -5.70
CA ASP A 194 9.46 -21.64 -6.77
C ASP A 194 8.95 -23.05 -7.16
N CYS A 195 7.91 -23.57 -6.50
CA CYS A 195 7.32 -24.88 -6.80
C CYS A 195 5.80 -24.77 -6.95
N PRO A 196 5.13 -25.79 -7.53
CA PRO A 196 3.68 -25.81 -7.59
C PRO A 196 3.07 -25.71 -6.19
N LEU A 197 2.10 -24.80 -6.02
CA LEU A 197 1.39 -24.62 -4.76
C LEU A 197 0.31 -25.68 -4.58
N GLU A 198 0.13 -26.12 -3.35
CA GLU A 198 -0.99 -26.97 -2.97
C GLU A 198 -2.30 -26.18 -2.97
N ALA A 199 -3.43 -26.90 -3.09
CA ALA A 199 -4.75 -26.28 -3.12
C ALA A 199 -5.03 -25.38 -1.89
N LEU A 200 -4.55 -25.77 -0.70
CA LEU A 200 -4.69 -24.96 0.50
C LEU A 200 -3.86 -23.67 0.45
N GLU A 201 -2.66 -23.72 -0.14
CA GLU A 201 -1.81 -22.54 -0.30
C GLU A 201 -2.44 -21.56 -1.31
N ILE A 202 -2.94 -22.06 -2.43
CA ILE A 202 -3.71 -21.29 -3.41
C ILE A 202 -4.94 -20.65 -2.74
N GLN A 203 -5.65 -21.39 -1.91
CA GLN A 203 -6.80 -20.86 -1.17
C GLN A 203 -6.39 -19.75 -0.19
N ASN A 204 -5.26 -19.87 0.52
CA ASN A 204 -4.78 -18.80 1.41
C ASN A 204 -4.49 -17.50 0.65
N TYR A 205 -3.89 -17.59 -0.54
CA TYR A 205 -3.68 -16.43 -1.42
C TYR A 205 -5.00 -15.85 -1.93
N ARG A 206 -5.97 -16.70 -2.26
CA ARG A 206 -7.33 -16.27 -2.62
C ARG A 206 -8.03 -15.54 -1.48
N ASP A 207 -7.99 -16.11 -0.27
CA ASP A 207 -8.57 -15.51 0.93
C ASP A 207 -7.94 -14.14 1.24
N THR A 208 -6.63 -14.00 0.99
CA THR A 208 -5.92 -12.71 1.08
C THR A 208 -6.53 -11.70 0.11
N GLY A 209 -6.68 -12.09 -1.15
CA GLY A 209 -7.38 -11.31 -2.17
C GLY A 209 -8.77 -10.90 -1.72
N GLU A 210 -9.58 -11.86 -1.26
CA GLU A 210 -10.94 -11.61 -0.80
C GLU A 210 -11.00 -10.61 0.35
N LYS A 211 -10.13 -10.73 1.37
CA LYS A 211 -10.08 -9.77 2.48
C LYS A 211 -9.80 -8.36 2.00
N LEU A 212 -8.80 -8.20 1.12
CA LEU A 212 -8.44 -6.90 0.54
C LEU A 212 -9.57 -6.34 -0.34
N GLY A 213 -10.13 -7.14 -1.24
CA GLY A 213 -11.25 -6.73 -2.09
C GLY A 213 -12.47 -6.33 -1.28
N GLY A 214 -12.73 -7.07 -0.19
CA GLY A 214 -13.80 -6.76 0.76
C GLY A 214 -13.57 -5.46 1.53
N PHE A 215 -12.33 -5.23 1.99
CA PHE A 215 -11.92 -4.01 2.66
C PHE A 215 -12.06 -2.78 1.74
N PHE A 216 -11.44 -2.80 0.56
CA PHE A 216 -11.48 -1.67 -0.36
C PHE A 216 -12.88 -1.40 -0.91
N ALA A 217 -13.71 -2.42 -1.12
CA ALA A 217 -15.08 -2.18 -1.57
C ALA A 217 -15.91 -1.41 -0.54
N ARG A 218 -15.72 -1.69 0.75
CA ARG A 218 -16.37 -0.93 1.84
C ARG A 218 -15.75 0.44 2.03
N LEU A 219 -14.43 0.54 1.90
CA LEU A 219 -13.71 1.82 1.98
C LEU A 219 -14.21 2.80 0.90
N HIS A 220 -14.36 2.29 -0.33
CA HIS A 220 -14.79 3.04 -1.50
C HIS A 220 -16.32 3.24 -1.58
N ASP A 221 -17.08 2.71 -0.63
CA ASP A 221 -18.54 2.88 -0.62
C ASP A 221 -18.91 4.37 -0.42
N PRO A 222 -19.89 4.90 -1.17
CA PRO A 222 -20.31 6.30 -1.01
C PRO A 222 -20.85 6.62 0.39
N GLY A 223 -21.42 5.65 1.08
CA GLY A 223 -21.85 5.75 2.46
C GLY A 223 -20.67 6.00 3.39
N THR A 224 -19.54 5.34 3.16
CA THR A 224 -18.30 5.54 3.92
C THR A 224 -17.77 6.97 3.75
N ARG A 225 -17.66 7.46 2.51
CA ARG A 225 -17.28 8.86 2.26
C ARG A 225 -18.22 9.85 2.93
N ARG A 226 -19.54 9.65 2.78
CA ARG A 226 -20.55 10.52 3.40
C ARG A 226 -20.39 10.56 4.91
N SER A 227 -20.24 9.39 5.55
CA SER A 227 -20.01 9.28 6.99
C SER A 227 -18.81 10.12 7.40
N ILE A 228 -17.65 9.99 6.74
CA ILE A 228 -16.45 10.80 7.06
C ILE A 228 -16.70 12.30 6.90
N THR A 229 -17.35 12.72 5.81
CA THR A 229 -17.59 14.14 5.53
C THR A 229 -18.66 14.78 6.41
N GLU A 230 -19.63 13.99 6.88
CA GLU A 230 -20.77 14.47 7.68
C GLU A 230 -20.47 14.43 9.18
N THR A 231 -19.78 13.39 9.69
CA THR A 231 -19.46 13.27 11.12
C THR A 231 -18.23 14.09 11.52
N GLY A 232 -17.39 14.49 10.57
CA GLY A 232 -16.10 15.12 10.84
C GLY A 232 -15.09 14.15 11.46
N LEU A 233 -13.90 14.67 11.79
CA LEU A 233 -12.86 13.89 12.43
C LEU A 233 -13.11 13.77 13.95
N PRO A 234 -12.87 12.60 14.56
CA PRO A 234 -12.90 12.48 16.02
C PRO A 234 -11.91 13.46 16.66
N SER A 235 -12.35 14.17 17.71
CA SER A 235 -11.51 15.11 18.47
C SER A 235 -10.23 14.42 18.97
N SER A 236 -9.10 15.12 18.87
CA SER A 236 -7.83 14.63 19.43
C SER A 236 -7.94 14.55 20.96
N PRO A 237 -7.49 13.47 21.62
CA PRO A 237 -7.43 13.40 23.08
C PRO A 237 -6.39 14.36 23.68
N ASP A 238 -5.45 14.89 22.89
CA ASP A 238 -4.48 15.91 23.30
C ASP A 238 -5.09 17.31 23.18
N GLY A 239 -5.53 17.87 24.32
CA GLY A 239 -6.26 19.14 24.46
C GLY A 239 -5.49 20.43 24.14
N GLY A 240 -4.88 20.51 22.96
CA GLY A 240 -4.27 21.74 22.45
C GLY A 240 -5.24 22.56 21.57
N ARG A 241 -5.67 23.72 22.07
CA ARG A 241 -6.37 24.84 21.39
C ARG A 241 -7.03 24.52 20.04
N GLU A 242 -8.33 24.29 20.08
CA GLU A 242 -9.20 24.11 18.92
C GLU A 242 -9.39 25.42 18.14
N ASP A 243 -9.21 25.36 16.81
CA ASP A 243 -9.80 26.31 15.87
C ASP A 243 -11.16 25.73 15.43
N PRO A 244 -12.30 26.32 15.86
CA PRO A 244 -13.62 25.70 15.73
C PRO A 244 -14.15 25.59 14.28
N VAL A 245 -13.45 26.15 13.29
CA VAL A 245 -13.87 26.11 11.87
C VAL A 245 -13.18 24.95 11.10
N ALA A 246 -12.08 24.40 11.62
CA ALA A 246 -11.31 23.35 10.94
C ALA A 246 -11.70 21.91 11.31
N ALA A 247 -12.55 21.70 12.33
CA ALA A 247 -12.79 20.39 12.94
C ALA A 247 -13.59 19.39 12.09
N HIS A 248 -14.25 19.83 11.01
CA HIS A 248 -15.23 19.01 10.28
C HIS A 248 -14.78 18.52 8.91
N ALA A 249 -13.66 18.99 8.37
CA ALA A 249 -13.16 18.56 7.06
C ALA A 249 -11.97 17.61 7.22
N PHE A 250 -11.97 16.52 6.47
CA PHE A 250 -10.78 15.69 6.32
C PHE A 250 -9.66 16.57 5.69
N PRO A 251 -8.43 16.58 6.25
CA PRO A 251 -7.39 17.46 5.77
C PRO A 251 -7.04 17.12 4.32
N SER A 252 -6.65 18.14 3.56
CA SER A 252 -6.26 18.00 2.16
C SER A 252 -4.93 18.68 1.94
N LEU A 253 -4.10 18.10 1.08
CA LEU A 253 -2.77 18.63 0.75
C LEU A 253 -2.67 18.78 -0.78
N PRO A 254 -3.21 19.87 -1.37
CA PRO A 254 -3.33 20.02 -2.82
C PRO A 254 -2.00 19.91 -3.58
N GLU A 255 -0.91 20.30 -2.94
CA GLU A 255 0.46 20.16 -3.45
C GLU A 255 0.89 18.71 -3.72
N LEU A 256 0.28 17.70 -3.06
CA LEU A 256 0.51 16.29 -3.39
C LEU A 256 0.08 15.98 -4.83
N GLN A 257 -1.00 16.59 -5.32
CA GLN A 257 -1.43 16.39 -6.71
C GLN A 257 -0.37 16.93 -7.68
N GLY A 258 0.18 18.12 -7.41
CA GLY A 258 1.25 18.71 -8.22
C GLY A 258 2.54 17.90 -8.16
N PHE A 259 2.83 17.32 -6.99
CA PHE A 259 3.96 16.40 -6.79
C PHE A 259 3.80 15.13 -7.64
N VAL A 260 2.64 14.45 -7.56
CA VAL A 260 2.34 13.25 -8.35
C VAL A 260 2.33 13.58 -9.84
N HIS A 261 1.75 14.72 -10.26
CA HIS A 261 1.80 15.14 -11.67
C HIS A 261 3.23 15.22 -12.20
N SER A 262 4.12 15.83 -11.42
CA SER A 262 5.50 16.10 -11.84
C SER A 262 6.38 14.86 -11.85
N HIS A 263 6.16 13.92 -10.92
CA HIS A 263 7.04 12.76 -10.73
C HIS A 263 6.45 11.44 -11.24
N ALA A 264 5.12 11.33 -11.33
CA ALA A 264 4.42 10.15 -11.82
C ALA A 264 3.92 10.29 -13.26
N ILE A 265 3.29 11.43 -13.57
CA ILE A 265 2.56 11.58 -14.85
C ILE A 265 3.47 12.12 -15.94
N LYS A 266 4.13 13.27 -15.73
CA LYS A 266 4.99 13.89 -16.76
C LYS A 266 6.11 12.99 -17.29
N PRO A 267 6.79 12.17 -16.47
CA PRO A 267 7.84 11.30 -16.98
C PRO A 267 7.34 10.25 -17.97
N LEU A 268 6.05 9.92 -17.96
CA LEU A 268 5.47 8.87 -18.80
C LEU A 268 5.75 9.09 -20.29
N LEU A 269 5.64 10.33 -20.80
CA LEU A 269 5.96 10.62 -22.20
C LEU A 269 7.40 10.24 -22.55
N SER A 270 8.36 10.66 -21.70
CA SER A 270 9.78 10.32 -21.90
C SER A 270 10.07 8.83 -21.76
N GLN A 271 9.26 8.10 -20.99
CA GLN A 271 9.36 6.65 -20.85
C GLN A 271 8.83 5.93 -22.10
N LEU A 272 7.69 6.38 -22.64
CA LEU A 272 7.08 5.84 -23.86
C LEU A 272 8.02 5.98 -25.07
N LEU A 273 8.65 7.14 -25.23
CA LEU A 273 9.57 7.42 -26.34
C LEU A 273 10.84 6.55 -26.33
N LYS A 274 11.11 5.80 -25.26
CA LYS A 274 12.22 4.83 -25.20
C LYS A 274 11.94 3.53 -25.95
N PHE A 275 10.72 3.31 -26.45
CA PHE A 275 10.31 2.07 -27.13
C PHE A 275 9.78 2.32 -28.55
N PRO A 276 10.59 2.87 -29.46
CA PRO A 276 10.17 3.14 -30.85
C PRO A 276 9.74 1.88 -31.63
N SER A 277 10.08 0.68 -31.13
CA SER A 277 9.61 -0.60 -31.69
C SER A 277 8.18 -0.97 -31.29
N LEU A 278 7.63 -0.39 -30.23
CA LEU A 278 6.28 -0.68 -29.72
C LEU A 278 5.25 0.36 -30.14
N LEU A 279 5.66 1.62 -30.30
CA LEU A 279 4.82 2.73 -30.71
C LEU A 279 5.65 3.85 -31.35
N ASP A 280 5.01 4.64 -32.20
CA ASP A 280 5.61 5.86 -32.76
C ASP A 280 5.38 7.09 -31.85
N GLU A 281 6.03 8.21 -32.17
CA GLU A 281 5.96 9.45 -31.40
C GLU A 281 4.53 10.03 -31.36
N ALA A 282 3.75 9.87 -32.44
CA ALA A 282 2.40 10.40 -32.52
C ALA A 282 1.46 9.62 -31.59
N GLU A 283 1.55 8.29 -31.59
CA GLU A 283 0.82 7.44 -30.66
C GLU A 283 1.23 7.72 -29.21
N ALA A 284 2.53 7.84 -28.93
CA ALA A 284 3.02 8.17 -27.59
C ALA A 284 2.43 9.50 -27.07
N ALA A 285 2.36 10.53 -27.92
CA ALA A 285 1.77 11.82 -27.57
C ALA A 285 0.27 11.71 -27.27
N VAL A 286 -0.49 10.94 -28.06
CA VAL A 286 -1.94 10.73 -27.84
C VAL A 286 -2.19 10.00 -26.53
N LEU A 287 -1.47 8.92 -26.26
CA LEU A 287 -1.64 8.13 -25.04
C LEU A 287 -1.25 8.94 -23.80
N PHE A 288 -0.12 9.67 -23.86
CA PHE A 288 0.27 10.57 -22.77
C PHE A 288 -0.77 11.65 -22.51
N ALA A 289 -1.27 12.32 -23.55
CA ALA A 289 -2.27 13.37 -23.42
C ALA A 289 -3.57 12.84 -22.78
N ALA A 290 -3.98 11.60 -23.10
CA ALA A 290 -5.13 10.96 -22.48
C ALA A 290 -4.91 10.71 -20.98
N VAL A 291 -3.74 10.18 -20.59
CA VAL A 291 -3.39 9.97 -19.18
C VAL A 291 -3.33 11.29 -18.42
N GLU A 292 -2.66 12.30 -18.97
CA GLU A 292 -2.52 13.61 -18.33
C GLU A 292 -3.87 14.33 -18.17
N ALA A 293 -4.72 14.28 -19.20
CA ALA A 293 -6.06 14.85 -19.14
C ALA A 293 -6.93 14.13 -18.07
N ASP A 294 -6.88 12.80 -18.01
CA ASP A 294 -7.60 12.06 -16.98
C ASP A 294 -7.06 12.32 -15.57
N PHE A 295 -5.75 12.51 -15.40
CA PHE A 295 -5.18 12.86 -14.09
C PHE A 295 -5.58 14.27 -13.63
N LEU A 296 -5.56 15.24 -14.54
CA LEU A 296 -5.84 16.65 -14.22
C LEU A 296 -7.33 16.98 -14.12
N ARG A 297 -8.22 16.10 -14.60
CA ARG A 297 -9.66 16.36 -14.51
C ARG A 297 -10.12 16.36 -13.05
N THR A 298 -11.07 17.24 -12.75
CA THR A 298 -11.82 17.20 -11.50
C THR A 298 -12.56 15.87 -11.37
N CYS A 299 -12.39 15.18 -10.24
CA CYS A 299 -13.12 13.96 -9.93
C CYS A 299 -14.61 14.30 -9.67
N PRO A 300 -15.56 13.82 -10.48
CA PRO A 300 -16.99 14.07 -10.28
C PRO A 300 -17.47 13.51 -8.94
N PRO A 301 -18.43 14.15 -8.26
CA PRO A 301 -18.93 13.69 -6.95
C PRO A 301 -19.36 12.22 -6.89
N GLU A 302 -19.86 11.69 -8.01
CA GLU A 302 -20.27 10.28 -8.17
C GLU A 302 -19.10 9.30 -8.23
N GLU A 303 -17.90 9.75 -8.61
CA GLU A 303 -16.66 8.96 -8.61
C GLU A 303 -15.88 9.07 -7.29
N GLN A 304 -16.11 10.15 -6.53
CA GLN A 304 -15.38 10.43 -5.30
C GLN A 304 -15.66 9.38 -4.21
N CYS A 305 -14.60 8.89 -3.60
CA CYS A 305 -14.65 8.02 -2.42
C CYS A 305 -13.47 8.32 -1.47
N PHE A 306 -13.52 7.74 -0.27
CA PHE A 306 -12.37 7.76 0.62
C PHE A 306 -11.38 6.69 0.17
N VAL A 307 -10.13 7.07 -0.02
CA VAL A 307 -9.08 6.20 -0.60
C VAL A 307 -7.86 6.14 0.30
N LEU A 308 -7.04 5.12 0.09
CA LEU A 308 -5.66 5.06 0.56
C LEU A 308 -4.78 6.07 -0.21
N GLY A 309 -4.98 6.17 -1.53
CA GLY A 309 -4.37 7.18 -2.40
C GLY A 309 -3.00 6.81 -2.99
N ASP A 310 -2.28 5.87 -2.37
CA ASP A 310 -1.07 5.25 -2.91
C ASP A 310 -1.13 3.73 -2.66
N CYS A 311 -2.00 3.05 -3.40
CA CYS A 311 -2.33 1.65 -3.17
C CYS A 311 -1.42 0.71 -3.97
N TRP A 312 -0.26 0.41 -3.39
CA TRP A 312 0.73 -0.49 -3.98
C TRP A 312 1.02 -1.69 -3.08
N THR A 313 1.73 -2.70 -3.60
CA THR A 313 2.05 -3.95 -2.87
C THR A 313 2.92 -3.74 -1.63
N GLY A 314 3.61 -2.59 -1.50
CA GLY A 314 4.35 -2.23 -0.29
C GLY A 314 3.46 -1.73 0.85
N ALA A 315 2.27 -1.20 0.53
CA ALA A 315 1.29 -0.75 1.50
C ALA A 315 0.44 -1.90 2.09
N VAL A 316 0.64 -3.13 1.60
CA VAL A 316 -0.07 -4.33 2.06
C VAL A 316 0.90 -5.26 2.77
N LEU A 317 0.59 -5.60 4.02
CA LEU A 317 1.36 -6.51 4.85
C LEU A 317 0.63 -7.85 5.02
N LEU A 318 1.36 -8.95 5.01
CA LEU A 318 0.80 -10.31 5.07
C LEU A 318 1.48 -11.18 6.12
N ASP A 319 0.69 -12.06 6.74
CA ASP A 319 1.18 -13.14 7.62
C ASP A 319 0.88 -14.51 7.01
N PHE A 320 1.91 -15.18 6.50
CA PHE A 320 1.86 -16.57 6.07
C PHE A 320 2.53 -17.53 7.07
N SER A 321 2.65 -17.14 8.34
CA SER A 321 3.18 -18.04 9.37
C SER A 321 2.36 -19.34 9.37
N PRO A 322 3.02 -20.52 9.38
CA PRO A 322 2.32 -21.80 9.33
C PRO A 322 1.47 -21.98 10.59
N GLY A 323 0.16 -21.82 10.44
CA GLY A 323 -0.84 -21.95 11.50
C GLY A 323 -2.21 -22.25 10.91
N ILE A 324 -3.11 -22.82 11.72
CA ILE A 324 -4.48 -23.20 11.32
C ILE A 324 -5.41 -21.96 11.27
N GLY A 325 -4.85 -20.76 11.35
CA GLY A 325 -5.60 -19.50 11.41
C GLY A 325 -5.79 -18.83 10.05
N PRO A 326 -6.74 -17.89 9.94
CA PRO A 326 -6.91 -17.10 8.72
C PRO A 326 -5.68 -16.22 8.47
N VAL A 327 -5.32 -16.02 7.19
CA VAL A 327 -4.17 -15.19 6.79
C VAL A 327 -4.27 -13.78 7.38
N GLY A 328 -3.23 -13.32 8.06
CA GLY A 328 -3.17 -11.95 8.57
C GLY A 328 -2.96 -10.97 7.41
N VAL A 329 -3.80 -9.93 7.31
CA VAL A 329 -3.70 -8.91 6.26
C VAL A 329 -3.72 -7.53 6.91
N GLY A 330 -2.68 -6.74 6.67
CA GLY A 330 -2.55 -5.36 7.16
C GLY A 330 -2.47 -4.35 6.02
N VAL A 331 -3.00 -3.14 6.24
CA VAL A 331 -2.89 -2.00 5.31
C VAL A 331 -2.27 -0.80 6.02
N ILE A 332 -1.21 -0.22 5.43
CA ILE A 332 -0.39 0.86 6.01
C ILE A 332 -0.25 2.04 5.03
N ASP A 333 0.51 3.06 5.43
CA ASP A 333 0.90 4.22 4.61
C ASP A 333 -0.26 5.10 4.12
N TRP A 334 -1.09 5.55 5.07
CA TRP A 334 -2.30 6.34 4.80
C TRP A 334 -2.05 7.83 4.49
N GLU A 335 -0.84 8.21 4.10
CA GLU A 335 -0.42 9.62 3.94
C GLU A 335 -0.94 10.30 2.66
N PHE A 336 -1.44 9.54 1.70
CA PHE A 336 -2.09 10.05 0.48
C PHE A 336 -3.64 10.00 0.55
N SER A 337 -4.18 9.61 1.70
CA SER A 337 -5.62 9.45 1.88
C SER A 337 -6.36 10.75 1.64
N ASN A 338 -7.52 10.68 1.02
CA ASN A 338 -8.40 11.82 0.82
C ASN A 338 -9.84 11.37 0.52
N THR A 339 -10.80 12.28 0.65
CA THR A 339 -12.24 12.03 0.42
C THR A 339 -12.70 12.34 -1.02
N THR A 340 -11.79 12.81 -1.86
CA THR A 340 -12.01 13.17 -3.28
C THR A 340 -11.36 12.17 -4.23
N GLY A 341 -10.93 11.02 -3.71
CA GLY A 341 -10.15 10.03 -4.44
C GLY A 341 -11.00 9.16 -5.34
N ARG A 342 -10.33 8.27 -6.07
CA ARG A 342 -10.93 7.35 -7.04
C ARG A 342 -10.79 5.92 -6.56
N GLY A 343 -11.89 5.17 -6.58
CA GLY A 343 -11.93 3.80 -6.08
C GLY A 343 -11.37 2.82 -7.11
N VAL A 344 -12.22 2.36 -8.03
CA VAL A 344 -11.80 1.38 -9.06
C VAL A 344 -10.75 1.94 -10.03
N ASN A 345 -10.84 3.24 -10.32
CA ASN A 345 -9.97 4.00 -11.22
C ASN A 345 -8.88 4.81 -10.48
N GLY A 346 -8.57 4.42 -9.24
CA GLY A 346 -7.42 4.91 -8.47
C GLY A 346 -6.79 3.76 -7.70
N ASP A 347 -7.22 3.54 -6.45
CA ASP A 347 -6.63 2.53 -5.56
C ASP A 347 -6.62 1.11 -6.17
N VAL A 348 -7.75 0.67 -6.77
CA VAL A 348 -7.84 -0.69 -7.34
C VAL A 348 -6.99 -0.82 -8.59
N SER A 349 -7.03 0.17 -9.49
CA SER A 349 -6.23 0.16 -10.72
C SER A 349 -4.74 0.15 -10.40
N GLN A 350 -4.31 0.93 -9.42
CA GLN A 350 -2.93 0.97 -8.96
C GLN A 350 -2.51 -0.37 -8.34
N PHE A 351 -3.29 -0.91 -7.38
CA PHE A 351 -2.94 -2.17 -6.72
C PHE A 351 -2.85 -3.33 -7.70
N LEU A 352 -3.84 -3.47 -8.59
CA LEU A 352 -3.83 -4.49 -9.62
C LEU A 352 -2.69 -4.27 -10.63
N ALA A 353 -2.24 -3.04 -10.90
CA ALA A 353 -1.10 -2.78 -11.78
C ALA A 353 0.19 -3.33 -11.19
N HIS A 354 0.40 -3.21 -9.89
CA HIS A 354 1.56 -3.81 -9.22
C HIS A 354 1.53 -5.34 -9.28
N LEU A 355 0.37 -5.97 -9.04
CA LEU A 355 0.21 -7.42 -9.18
C LEU A 355 0.41 -7.87 -10.63
N GLU A 356 -0.04 -7.08 -11.60
CA GLU A 356 0.16 -7.34 -13.02
C GLU A 356 1.64 -7.28 -13.41
N CYS A 357 2.39 -6.31 -12.88
CA CYS A 357 3.83 -6.24 -13.11
C CYS A 357 4.55 -7.48 -12.58
N LEU A 358 4.20 -7.93 -11.37
CA LEU A 358 4.74 -9.16 -10.80
C LEU A 358 4.35 -10.38 -11.65
N ARG A 359 3.12 -10.43 -12.16
CA ARG A 359 2.64 -11.52 -13.03
C ARG A 359 3.42 -11.58 -14.35
N VAL A 360 3.63 -10.44 -15.02
CA VAL A 360 4.46 -10.34 -16.23
C VAL A 360 5.90 -10.77 -15.95
N ALA A 361 6.46 -10.37 -14.80
CA ALA A 361 7.80 -10.77 -14.39
C ALA A 361 7.91 -12.28 -14.16
N ALA A 362 6.93 -12.90 -13.50
CA ALA A 362 6.87 -14.34 -13.30
C ALA A 362 6.81 -15.10 -14.63
N MET A 363 5.92 -14.70 -15.54
CA MET A 363 5.73 -15.34 -16.85
C MET A 363 6.91 -15.18 -17.80
N THR A 364 7.83 -14.24 -17.53
CA THR A 364 9.04 -14.05 -18.33
C THR A 364 10.18 -15.00 -17.93
N ARG A 365 10.04 -15.73 -16.82
CA ARG A 365 11.03 -16.71 -16.35
C ARG A 365 10.85 -18.07 -17.01
N LYS A 366 11.88 -18.93 -16.92
CA LYS A 366 11.81 -20.30 -17.46
C LYS A 366 10.84 -21.16 -16.65
N VAL A 367 10.00 -21.92 -17.36
CA VAL A 367 8.79 -22.66 -16.94
C VAL A 367 8.87 -23.37 -15.57
N GLN A 368 10.01 -23.92 -15.17
CA GLN A 368 10.10 -24.79 -13.98
C GLN A 368 10.05 -24.06 -12.62
N VAL A 369 10.13 -22.71 -12.59
CA VAL A 369 10.14 -21.89 -11.35
C VAL A 369 8.88 -20.99 -11.23
N VAL A 370 7.95 -21.11 -12.18
CA VAL A 370 6.92 -20.08 -12.46
C VAL A 370 5.54 -20.41 -11.91
N GLU A 371 5.23 -21.70 -11.75
CA GLU A 371 3.86 -22.13 -11.46
C GLU A 371 3.34 -21.61 -10.12
N GLY A 372 4.16 -21.64 -9.06
CA GLY A 372 3.74 -21.17 -7.74
C GLY A 372 3.51 -19.66 -7.66
N HIS A 373 4.43 -18.87 -8.21
CA HIS A 373 4.29 -17.41 -8.32
C HIS A 373 3.02 -17.01 -9.09
N VAL A 374 2.80 -17.60 -10.27
CA VAL A 374 1.64 -17.29 -11.11
C VAL A 374 0.35 -17.73 -10.42
N ALA A 375 0.31 -18.92 -9.81
CA ALA A 375 -0.85 -19.40 -9.06
C ALA A 375 -1.20 -18.49 -7.87
N ALA A 376 -0.20 -18.06 -7.09
CA ALA A 376 -0.41 -17.13 -5.97
C ALA A 376 -0.97 -15.78 -6.44
N LEU A 377 -0.33 -15.16 -7.46
CA LEU A 377 -0.75 -13.86 -7.99
C LEU A 377 -2.17 -13.93 -8.57
N ASN A 378 -2.46 -14.97 -9.35
CA ASN A 378 -3.79 -15.18 -9.91
C ASN A 378 -4.84 -15.37 -8.81
N ALA A 379 -4.52 -16.16 -7.77
CA ALA A 379 -5.42 -16.36 -6.64
C ALA A 379 -5.73 -15.06 -5.88
N ILE A 380 -4.71 -14.23 -5.60
CA ILE A 380 -4.89 -12.91 -4.97
C ILE A 380 -5.78 -12.02 -5.85
N MET A 381 -5.46 -11.90 -7.14
CA MET A 381 -6.21 -11.05 -8.07
C MET A 381 -7.66 -11.52 -8.22
N GLU A 382 -7.89 -12.83 -8.30
CA GLU A 382 -9.23 -13.41 -8.40
C GLU A 382 -10.06 -13.15 -7.15
N GLY A 383 -9.53 -13.48 -5.97
CA GLY A 383 -10.22 -13.20 -4.70
C GLY A 383 -10.52 -11.71 -4.51
N PHE A 384 -9.57 -10.84 -4.87
CA PHE A 384 -9.73 -9.40 -4.79
C PHE A 384 -10.84 -8.91 -5.71
N VAL A 385 -10.75 -9.20 -7.01
CA VAL A 385 -11.69 -8.71 -8.01
C VAL A 385 -13.09 -9.26 -7.75
N GLN A 386 -13.20 -10.55 -7.44
CA GLN A 386 -14.48 -11.19 -7.11
C GLN A 386 -15.13 -10.50 -5.91
N LYS A 387 -14.42 -10.41 -4.78
CA LYS A 387 -15.00 -9.84 -3.57
C LYS A 387 -15.33 -8.37 -3.71
N TYR A 388 -14.44 -7.59 -4.34
CA TYR A 388 -14.66 -6.17 -4.56
C TYR A 388 -15.92 -5.95 -5.39
N ARG A 389 -16.03 -6.67 -6.52
CA ARG A 389 -17.19 -6.57 -7.42
C ARG A 389 -18.49 -6.99 -6.75
N THR A 390 -18.51 -8.07 -5.97
CA THR A 390 -19.73 -8.54 -5.29
C THR A 390 -20.27 -7.54 -4.29
N LEU A 391 -19.40 -6.76 -3.64
CA LEU A 391 -19.82 -5.76 -2.64
C LEU A 391 -20.08 -4.38 -3.26
N GLN A 392 -19.59 -4.11 -4.46
CA GLN A 392 -19.88 -2.87 -5.16
C GLN A 392 -21.32 -2.84 -5.69
N THR A 393 -22.05 -1.81 -5.28
CA THR A 393 -23.43 -1.55 -5.74
C THR A 393 -23.46 -0.70 -7.00
N LYS A 394 -22.35 -0.03 -7.33
CA LYS A 394 -22.22 0.82 -8.52
C LYS A 394 -21.87 -0.02 -9.74
N ARG A 395 -22.56 0.28 -10.84
CA ARG A 395 -22.12 -0.11 -12.17
C ARG A 395 -21.02 0.84 -12.62
N PHE A 396 -19.94 0.29 -13.15
CA PHE A 396 -18.89 1.09 -13.78
C PHE A 396 -19.31 1.39 -15.21
N ASP A 397 -19.40 2.67 -15.55
CA ASP A 397 -19.63 3.11 -16.93
C ASP A 397 -18.31 3.19 -17.71
N ASP A 398 -18.43 3.53 -18.99
CA ASP A 398 -17.30 3.59 -19.91
C ASP A 398 -16.27 4.64 -19.49
N THR A 399 -16.70 5.74 -18.88
CA THR A 399 -15.82 6.80 -18.40
C THR A 399 -14.94 6.29 -17.27
N ILE A 400 -15.54 5.63 -16.27
CA ILE A 400 -14.81 5.05 -15.15
C ILE A 400 -13.87 3.94 -15.64
N MET A 401 -14.33 3.07 -16.56
CA MET A 401 -13.49 2.00 -17.09
C MET A 401 -12.30 2.53 -17.88
N ARG A 402 -12.48 3.58 -18.71
CA ARG A 402 -11.37 4.23 -19.40
C ARG A 402 -10.38 4.86 -18.42
N SER A 403 -10.87 5.57 -17.41
CA SER A 403 -10.02 6.14 -16.36
C SER A 403 -9.24 5.06 -15.60
N ALA A 404 -9.87 3.92 -15.30
CA ALA A 404 -9.21 2.78 -14.67
C ALA A 404 -8.10 2.19 -15.55
N TYR A 405 -8.34 2.04 -16.86
CA TYR A 405 -7.32 1.56 -17.80
C TYR A 405 -6.17 2.56 -17.99
N LEU A 406 -6.45 3.87 -18.02
CA LEU A 406 -5.41 4.90 -18.07
C LEU A 406 -4.52 4.87 -16.81
N SER A 407 -5.13 4.85 -15.62
CA SER A 407 -4.40 4.76 -14.35
C SER A 407 -3.57 3.47 -14.26
N HIS A 408 -4.17 2.33 -14.60
CA HIS A 408 -3.48 1.03 -14.55
C HIS A 408 -2.33 0.93 -15.55
N GLY A 409 -2.55 1.34 -16.80
CA GLY A 409 -1.51 1.31 -17.84
C GLY A 409 -0.35 2.25 -17.52
N ALA A 410 -0.63 3.46 -17.05
CA ALA A 410 0.38 4.41 -16.61
C ALA A 410 1.20 3.87 -15.43
N GLU A 411 0.54 3.27 -14.44
CA GLU A 411 1.22 2.69 -13.28
C GLU A 411 2.13 1.51 -13.66
N ILE A 412 1.72 0.63 -14.57
CA ILE A 412 2.57 -0.46 -15.07
C ILE A 412 3.83 0.10 -15.72
N ILE A 413 3.69 1.09 -16.60
CA ILE A 413 4.83 1.70 -17.31
C ILE A 413 5.77 2.38 -16.32
N ASN A 414 5.23 3.16 -15.39
CA ASN A 414 6.03 3.79 -14.34
C ASN A 414 6.76 2.76 -13.48
N CYS A 415 6.09 1.69 -13.05
CA CYS A 415 6.68 0.57 -12.33
C CYS A 415 7.83 -0.09 -13.10
N ALA A 416 7.75 -0.17 -14.42
CA ALA A 416 8.84 -0.70 -15.26
C ALA A 416 10.16 0.08 -15.08
N PHE A 417 10.09 1.36 -14.69
CA PHE A 417 11.24 2.24 -14.48
C PHE A 417 11.55 2.55 -13.02
N TRP A 418 10.55 2.59 -12.14
CA TRP A 418 10.75 2.92 -10.73
C TRP A 418 11.20 1.74 -9.90
N LYS A 419 10.99 0.52 -10.38
CA LYS A 419 11.35 -0.70 -9.66
C LYS A 419 12.56 -1.38 -10.31
N MET A 420 13.33 -2.06 -9.47
CA MET A 420 14.39 -2.96 -9.92
C MET A 420 13.77 -4.32 -10.24
N TRP A 421 13.93 -4.74 -11.49
CA TRP A 421 13.40 -6.00 -12.01
C TRP A 421 14.52 -7.02 -12.23
N VAL A 422 14.21 -8.29 -11.98
CA VAL A 422 15.14 -9.39 -12.23
C VAL A 422 14.81 -10.02 -13.58
N CYS A 423 15.62 -9.71 -14.58
CA CYS A 423 15.48 -10.27 -15.93
C CYS A 423 16.39 -11.51 -16.08
N GLU A 424 15.78 -12.67 -16.32
CA GLU A 424 16.47 -13.96 -16.50
C GLU A 424 16.57 -14.40 -17.96
N ASP A 425 16.15 -13.53 -18.88
CA ASP A 425 16.22 -13.78 -20.30
C ASP A 425 17.68 -13.76 -20.77
N LEU A 426 18.19 -14.94 -21.13
CA LEU A 426 19.57 -15.13 -21.60
C LEU A 426 19.82 -14.50 -22.98
N GLU A 427 18.76 -14.19 -23.73
CA GLU A 427 18.85 -13.52 -25.02
C GLU A 427 18.72 -12.00 -24.88
N CYS A 428 18.42 -11.51 -23.66
CA CYS A 428 18.35 -10.08 -23.38
C CYS A 428 19.74 -9.44 -23.48
N THR A 429 20.02 -8.80 -24.61
CA THR A 429 21.30 -8.12 -24.86
C THR A 429 21.58 -6.97 -23.90
N ALA A 430 20.54 -6.37 -23.32
CA ALA A 430 20.67 -5.31 -22.32
C ALA A 430 21.16 -5.84 -20.97
N CYS A 431 20.81 -7.08 -20.59
CA CYS A 431 21.15 -7.67 -19.30
C CYS A 431 22.41 -8.55 -19.34
N THR A 432 22.79 -9.08 -20.51
CA THR A 432 23.92 -10.01 -20.67
C THR A 432 25.27 -9.35 -20.90
N ARG A 433 25.31 -8.05 -21.27
CA ARG A 433 26.57 -7.34 -21.49
C ARG A 433 27.20 -6.95 -20.14
N GLY A 434 28.35 -7.53 -19.83
CA GLY A 434 29.13 -7.21 -18.63
C GLY A 434 29.53 -5.74 -18.56
N THR A 435 29.91 -5.30 -17.36
CA THR A 435 30.16 -3.91 -16.89
C THR A 435 31.23 -3.08 -17.63
N GLY A 436 31.64 -3.44 -18.85
CA GLY A 436 32.75 -2.81 -19.59
C GLY A 436 32.46 -2.31 -21.01
N SER A 437 31.27 -2.53 -21.57
CA SER A 437 30.92 -2.04 -22.92
C SER A 437 29.89 -0.91 -22.87
N HIS A 438 30.20 0.24 -23.46
CA HIS A 438 29.25 1.34 -23.62
C HIS A 438 28.00 0.84 -24.38
N PRO A 439 26.78 1.06 -23.84
CA PRO A 439 25.56 0.65 -24.51
C PRO A 439 25.41 1.44 -25.81
N GLU A 440 25.00 0.77 -26.89
CA GLU A 440 24.27 1.49 -27.91
C GLU A 440 22.92 1.92 -27.30
N PRO A 441 22.45 3.14 -27.56
CA PRO A 441 21.31 3.74 -26.88
C PRO A 441 19.96 3.02 -27.08
N GLU A 442 19.88 1.96 -27.89
CA GLU A 442 18.62 1.41 -28.40
C GLU A 442 18.17 0.08 -27.75
N THR A 443 19.03 -0.70 -27.08
CA THR A 443 18.60 -2.02 -26.59
C THR A 443 17.97 -1.94 -25.20
N GLN A 444 16.64 -1.98 -25.14
CA GLN A 444 15.86 -2.08 -23.89
C GLN A 444 15.86 -3.51 -23.34
N CYS A 445 15.76 -3.62 -22.01
CA CYS A 445 15.62 -4.92 -21.33
C CYS A 445 14.31 -5.61 -21.74
N SER A 446 14.35 -6.89 -22.11
CA SER A 446 13.17 -7.61 -22.61
C SER A 446 12.01 -7.67 -21.61
N LEU A 447 12.29 -7.84 -20.31
CA LEU A 447 11.27 -7.76 -19.27
C LEU A 447 10.65 -6.36 -19.17
N VAL A 448 11.47 -5.30 -19.19
CA VAL A 448 10.97 -3.91 -19.17
C VAL A 448 10.12 -3.63 -20.41
N THR A 449 10.55 -4.09 -21.60
CA THR A 449 9.78 -4.01 -22.83
C THR A 449 8.42 -4.71 -22.70
N LYS A 450 8.36 -5.91 -22.11
CA LYS A 450 7.10 -6.62 -21.86
C LYS A 450 6.18 -5.89 -20.88
N LEU A 451 6.73 -5.28 -19.84
CA LEU A 451 5.97 -4.46 -18.90
C LEU A 451 5.38 -3.23 -19.61
N VAL A 452 6.19 -2.52 -20.40
CA VAL A 452 5.70 -1.35 -21.16
C VAL A 452 4.65 -1.76 -22.20
N ASP A 453 4.89 -2.82 -22.96
CA ASP A 453 3.91 -3.35 -23.92
C ASP A 453 2.58 -3.73 -23.24
N ARG A 454 2.66 -4.31 -22.03
CA ARG A 454 1.48 -4.60 -21.23
C ARG A 454 0.74 -3.34 -20.82
N GLY A 455 1.44 -2.33 -20.31
CA GLY A 455 0.84 -1.04 -19.97
C GLY A 455 0.20 -0.34 -21.18
N LEU A 456 0.88 -0.36 -22.33
CA LEU A 456 0.38 0.16 -23.61
C LEU A 456 -0.94 -0.50 -24.02
N SER A 457 -1.08 -1.81 -23.81
CA SER A 457 -2.32 -2.52 -24.13
C SER A 457 -3.52 -1.91 -23.39
N PHE A 458 -3.35 -1.54 -22.12
CA PHE A 458 -4.40 -0.86 -21.35
C PHE A 458 -4.63 0.58 -21.82
N LEU A 459 -3.56 1.35 -22.08
CA LEU A 459 -3.70 2.72 -22.59
C LEU A 459 -4.44 2.75 -23.94
N ARG A 460 -4.10 1.84 -24.87
CA ARG A 460 -4.77 1.65 -26.16
C ARG A 460 -6.23 1.27 -25.99
N ALA A 461 -6.52 0.35 -25.07
CA ALA A 461 -7.91 -0.01 -24.74
C ALA A 461 -8.71 1.21 -24.25
N ALA A 462 -8.09 2.05 -23.41
CA ALA A 462 -8.72 3.24 -22.86
C ALA A 462 -9.03 4.33 -23.89
N VAL A 463 -8.28 4.42 -24.99
CA VAL A 463 -8.51 5.40 -26.08
C VAL A 463 -9.26 4.81 -27.28
N SER A 464 -9.53 3.50 -27.30
CA SER A 464 -10.30 2.85 -28.35
C SER A 464 -11.74 3.35 -28.41
N GLU A 465 -12.43 3.20 -29.56
CA GLU A 465 -13.85 3.55 -29.67
C GLU A 465 -14.72 2.71 -28.72
N ASP A 466 -14.46 1.39 -28.65
CA ASP A 466 -15.14 0.45 -27.76
C ASP A 466 -14.13 -0.25 -26.81
N PRO A 467 -14.01 0.21 -25.55
CA PRO A 467 -13.08 -0.37 -24.59
C PRO A 467 -13.44 -1.82 -24.21
N TYR A 468 -14.70 -2.24 -24.36
CA TYR A 468 -15.13 -3.62 -24.06
C TYR A 468 -14.71 -4.60 -25.15
N ALA A 469 -14.75 -4.19 -26.41
CA ALA A 469 -14.22 -5.00 -27.51
C ALA A 469 -12.73 -5.30 -27.31
N VAL A 470 -11.96 -4.33 -26.81
CA VAL A 470 -10.51 -4.49 -26.56
C VAL A 470 -10.22 -5.31 -25.31
N THR A 471 -11.13 -5.31 -24.33
CA THR A 471 -11.02 -6.07 -23.07
C THR A 471 -10.79 -7.57 -23.31
N GLY A 472 -11.35 -8.15 -24.38
CA GLY A 472 -11.10 -9.54 -24.75
C GLY A 472 -9.63 -9.84 -25.07
N TYR A 473 -8.93 -8.92 -25.73
CA TYR A 473 -7.51 -9.06 -26.06
C TYR A 473 -6.62 -8.89 -24.82
N LEU A 474 -7.03 -8.03 -23.87
CA LEU A 474 -6.31 -7.86 -22.60
C LEU A 474 -6.22 -9.17 -21.80
N LYS A 475 -7.22 -10.05 -21.93
CA LYS A 475 -7.22 -11.39 -21.31
C LYS A 475 -6.26 -12.36 -22.02
N GLN A 476 -6.23 -12.31 -23.35
CA GLN A 476 -5.46 -13.25 -24.17
C GLN A 476 -3.95 -12.97 -24.13
N GLY A 477 -3.53 -11.71 -23.98
CA GLY A 477 -2.11 -11.33 -23.94
C GLY A 477 -1.30 -11.89 -22.77
N ILE A 478 -1.94 -12.61 -21.83
CA ILE A 478 -1.31 -13.26 -20.67
C ILE A 478 -1.21 -14.78 -20.87
N SER A 479 -2.08 -15.39 -21.67
CA SER A 479 -2.12 -16.85 -21.83
C SER A 479 -1.12 -17.30 -22.88
N THR A 480 -0.02 -17.94 -22.46
CA THR A 480 0.93 -18.58 -23.37
C THR A 480 0.33 -19.87 -23.92
N SER A 481 -0.30 -19.80 -25.10
CA SER A 481 -0.51 -20.89 -26.08
C SER A 481 -1.13 -22.25 -25.64
N GLU A 482 -1.46 -22.48 -24.38
CA GLU A 482 -2.20 -23.68 -23.96
C GLU A 482 -3.69 -23.38 -23.78
N PRO A 483 -4.57 -24.23 -24.34
CA PRO A 483 -6.02 -24.09 -24.20
C PRO A 483 -6.43 -24.65 -22.84
N ASP A 484 -6.03 -24.01 -21.75
CA ASP A 484 -6.57 -24.31 -20.43
C ASP A 484 -7.55 -23.21 -20.04
N ASP A 485 -8.78 -23.61 -19.74
CA ASP A 485 -9.97 -22.77 -19.49
C ASP A 485 -9.88 -21.89 -18.23
N ALA A 486 -8.68 -21.74 -17.65
CA ALA A 486 -8.44 -20.92 -16.48
C ALA A 486 -8.61 -19.43 -16.83
N GLN A 487 -9.81 -18.90 -16.58
CA GLN A 487 -10.09 -17.47 -16.71
C GLN A 487 -9.20 -16.68 -15.74
N VAL A 488 -8.17 -16.04 -16.29
CA VAL A 488 -7.25 -15.21 -15.52
C VAL A 488 -7.95 -13.91 -15.11
N ALA A 489 -8.13 -13.70 -13.80
CA ALA A 489 -8.77 -12.50 -13.27
C ALA A 489 -7.89 -11.24 -13.42
N GLY A 490 -8.51 -10.08 -13.56
CA GLY A 490 -7.82 -8.78 -13.58
C GLY A 490 -8.77 -7.57 -13.63
N LEU A 491 -8.20 -6.37 -13.83
CA LEU A 491 -8.97 -5.12 -13.90
C LEU A 491 -10.05 -5.15 -14.99
N TYR A 492 -9.78 -5.85 -16.08
CA TYR A 492 -10.71 -6.05 -17.20
C TYR A 492 -12.00 -6.81 -16.82
N ASP A 493 -12.09 -7.45 -15.65
CA ASP A 493 -13.29 -8.15 -15.20
C ASP A 493 -14.34 -7.26 -14.52
N PHE A 494 -14.00 -6.01 -14.23
CA PHE A 494 -14.97 -4.99 -13.80
C PHE A 494 -15.86 -4.49 -14.94
N SER A 495 -15.46 -4.74 -16.19
CA SER A 495 -16.19 -4.34 -17.40
C SER A 495 -17.47 -5.16 -17.65
N ARG A 496 -17.60 -6.35 -17.07
CA ARG A 496 -18.82 -7.16 -17.20
C ARG A 496 -19.88 -6.65 -16.23
N GLY A 497 -21.01 -6.18 -16.75
CA GLY A 497 -22.20 -5.92 -15.93
C GLY A 497 -22.57 -7.15 -15.10
N LEU A 498 -23.07 -6.93 -13.88
CA LEU A 498 -23.83 -7.94 -13.15
C LEU A 498 -25.06 -8.26 -14.02
N SER A 499 -25.03 -9.39 -14.72
CA SER A 499 -26.16 -9.89 -15.50
C SER A 499 -27.24 -10.46 -14.59
#